data_AF-A0A1D9QKD0-F1
#
_entry.id   AF-A0A1D9QKD0-F1
#
_cell.length_a   1.000
_cell.length_b   1.000
_cell.length_c   1.000
_cell.angle_alpha   90.00
_cell.angle_beta   90.00
_cell.angle_gamma   90.00
#
_symmetry.space_group_name_H-M   'P 1'
#
loop_
_entity.id
_entity.type
_entity.pdbx_description
1 polymer ?
#
loop_
_entity_poly.entity_id
_entity_poly.type
_entity_poly.pdbx_seq_one_letter_code
_entity_poly.pdbx_strand_id
1 'polypeptide(L)'
;MTTFMNFLSSPLSPTINHSVPYILTNWTLSYLILAPRHWKQYYGFDHNESPRYDIEQYGERMVLEGKLTRRQLDRVKRVQSAQSNSIEHFGVFVGCILLAQQAGLPVQIINKFGFYYNLARIGYGFAYTFLETRNLSVLRSAFWWWGNVSCIGILLEAGWALNEGV
;
A
#
# COMPACT_ATOMS: atom_id res chain seq x y z
N MET A 1 -39.75 14.80 -10.25
CA MET A 1 -38.49 14.24 -10.80
C MET A 1 -37.59 13.84 -9.63
N THR A 2 -38.07 12.88 -8.84
CA THR A 2 -37.45 12.38 -7.61
C THR A 2 -38.10 11.03 -7.38
N THR A 3 -37.30 10.01 -7.04
CA THR A 3 -37.67 8.58 -6.88
C THR A 3 -37.26 7.70 -8.07
N PHE A 4 -35.97 7.39 -8.20
CA PHE A 4 -35.50 6.21 -8.97
C PHE A 4 -34.14 5.66 -8.52
N MET A 5 -33.74 5.85 -7.25
CA MET A 5 -32.43 5.41 -6.74
C MET A 5 -32.47 4.77 -5.34
N ASN A 6 -33.54 4.05 -4.98
CA ASN A 6 -33.65 3.35 -3.70
C ASN A 6 -33.73 1.81 -3.82
N PHE A 7 -33.27 1.20 -4.93
CA PHE A 7 -33.58 -0.21 -5.23
C PHE A 7 -32.47 -1.25 -4.94
N LEU A 8 -31.40 -0.95 -4.19
CA LEU A 8 -30.33 -1.94 -3.92
C LEU A 8 -29.76 -1.95 -2.49
N SER A 9 -30.60 -1.75 -1.48
CA SER A 9 -30.22 -2.12 -0.11
C SER A 9 -31.38 -2.81 0.58
N SER A 10 -31.42 -4.14 0.45
CA SER A 10 -32.25 -4.98 1.33
C SER A 10 -31.78 -4.77 2.78
N PRO A 11 -32.66 -4.31 3.70
CA PRO A 11 -32.29 -4.04 5.09
C PRO A 11 -32.00 -5.31 5.92
N LEU A 12 -31.99 -6.49 5.30
CA LEU A 12 -31.89 -7.80 5.95
C LEU A 12 -30.61 -8.59 5.57
N SER A 13 -29.75 -8.05 4.70
CA SER A 13 -28.47 -8.69 4.41
C SER A 13 -27.40 -8.13 5.34
N PRO A 14 -26.74 -8.96 6.18
CA PRO A 14 -25.64 -8.50 6.99
C PRO A 14 -24.55 -7.91 6.08
N THR A 15 -24.07 -6.71 6.41
CA THR A 15 -22.97 -6.09 5.65
C THR A 15 -21.74 -7.00 5.78
N ILE A 16 -21.22 -7.46 4.63
CA ILE A 16 -20.07 -8.37 4.59
C ILE A 16 -18.82 -7.62 5.05
N ASN A 17 -18.05 -8.24 5.94
CA ASN A 17 -16.77 -7.72 6.37
C ASN A 17 -15.67 -8.07 5.35
N HIS A 18 -15.07 -7.06 4.73
CA HIS A 18 -14.05 -7.19 3.69
C HIS A 18 -12.61 -7.05 4.22
N SER A 19 -12.39 -7.15 5.53
CA SER A 19 -11.07 -7.03 6.14
C SER A 19 -10.04 -7.98 5.54
N VAL A 20 -10.37 -9.27 5.40
CA VAL A 20 -9.47 -10.28 4.82
C VAL A 20 -9.05 -9.95 3.38
N PRO A 21 -9.98 -9.70 2.42
CA PRO A 21 -9.56 -9.34 1.07
C PRO A 21 -8.76 -8.03 1.02
N TYR A 22 -9.01 -7.05 1.90
CA TYR A 22 -8.19 -5.84 1.99
C TYR A 22 -6.77 -6.12 2.52
N ILE A 23 -6.62 -7.00 3.52
CA ILE A 23 -5.30 -7.44 4.01
C ILE A 23 -4.55 -8.17 2.89
N LEU A 24 -5.20 -9.11 2.19
CA LEU A 24 -4.57 -9.86 1.10
C LEU A 24 -4.18 -8.96 -0.07
N THR A 25 -5.00 -7.97 -0.40
CA THR A 25 -4.68 -6.99 -1.44
C THR A 25 -3.44 -6.18 -1.07
N ASN A 26 -3.38 -5.67 0.17
CA ASN A 26 -2.24 -4.88 0.62
C ASN A 26 -0.96 -5.72 0.75
N TRP A 27 -1.08 -6.96 1.22
CA TRP A 27 0.01 -7.92 1.26
C TRP A 27 0.53 -8.22 -0.15
N THR A 28 -0.36 -8.51 -1.10
CA THR A 28 0.00 -8.78 -2.50
C THR A 28 0.72 -7.58 -3.12
N LEU A 29 0.22 -6.37 -2.88
CA LEU A 29 0.87 -5.15 -3.34
C LEU A 29 2.29 -5.00 -2.77
N SER A 30 2.44 -5.18 -1.46
CA SER A 30 3.69 -4.90 -0.73
C SER A 30 4.76 -5.97 -0.96
N TYR A 31 4.37 -7.24 -0.98
CA TYR A 31 5.30 -8.37 -1.02
C TYR A 31 5.51 -8.94 -2.43
N LEU A 32 4.53 -8.78 -3.34
CA LEU A 32 4.62 -9.33 -4.70
C LEU A 32 4.77 -8.22 -5.74
N ILE A 33 3.79 -7.32 -5.87
CA ILE A 33 3.78 -6.33 -6.97
C ILE A 33 4.96 -5.35 -6.86
N LEU A 34 5.22 -4.82 -5.67
CA LEU A 34 6.33 -3.89 -5.43
C LEU A 34 7.67 -4.61 -5.19
N ALA A 35 7.76 -5.93 -5.38
CA ALA A 35 9.02 -6.63 -5.21
C ALA A 35 10.05 -6.18 -6.28
N PRO A 36 11.21 -5.62 -5.90
CA PRO A 36 12.25 -5.24 -6.84
C PRO A 36 12.84 -6.47 -7.55
N ARG A 37 12.60 -7.67 -7.02
CA ARG A 37 13.06 -8.94 -7.60
C ARG A 37 12.64 -9.09 -9.06
N HIS A 38 11.40 -8.81 -9.40
CA HIS A 38 10.91 -8.91 -10.78
C HIS A 38 11.68 -8.00 -11.73
N TRP A 39 12.04 -6.80 -11.28
CA TRP A 39 12.84 -5.85 -12.06
C TRP A 39 14.28 -6.31 -12.23
N LYS A 40 14.91 -6.83 -11.17
CA LYS A 40 16.27 -7.39 -11.26
C LYS A 40 16.34 -8.62 -12.16
N GLN A 41 15.32 -9.48 -12.09
CA GLN A 41 15.18 -10.64 -12.98
C GLN A 41 15.05 -10.20 -14.44
N TYR A 42 14.19 -9.21 -14.70
CA TYR A 42 14.01 -8.63 -16.03
C TYR A 42 15.30 -8.05 -16.62
N TYR A 43 16.09 -7.35 -15.80
CA TYR A 43 17.38 -6.79 -16.22
C TYR A 43 18.56 -7.76 -16.10
N GLY A 44 18.35 -9.00 -15.62
CA GLY A 44 19.38 -10.05 -15.59
C GLY A 44 20.44 -9.92 -14.51
N PHE A 45 20.13 -9.34 -13.34
CA PHE A 45 21.08 -9.21 -12.21
C PHE A 45 20.53 -9.64 -10.85
N ASP A 46 19.50 -10.49 -10.83
CA ASP A 46 19.05 -11.17 -9.61
C ASP A 46 19.94 -12.38 -9.32
N HIS A 47 20.96 -12.23 -8.47
CA HIS A 47 21.94 -13.29 -8.19
C HIS A 47 21.47 -14.25 -7.09
N ASN A 48 20.41 -13.89 -6.36
CA ASN A 48 19.78 -14.71 -5.30
C ASN A 48 20.67 -15.11 -4.10
N GLU A 49 21.96 -14.77 -4.10
CA GLU A 49 22.88 -14.96 -2.96
C GLU A 49 22.59 -13.94 -1.85
N SER A 50 22.48 -12.66 -2.24
CA SER A 50 22.05 -11.58 -1.35
C SER A 50 21.18 -10.57 -2.08
N PRO A 51 19.90 -10.92 -2.36
CA PRO A 51 19.02 -10.15 -3.25
C PRO A 51 18.86 -8.67 -2.91
N ARG A 52 19.08 -8.28 -1.65
CA ARG A 52 18.95 -6.89 -1.18
C ARG A 52 20.11 -6.01 -1.64
N TYR A 53 21.32 -6.58 -1.73
CA TYR A 53 22.53 -5.85 -2.10
C TYR A 53 22.83 -5.89 -3.60
N ASP A 54 22.12 -6.71 -4.38
CA ASP A 54 22.32 -6.81 -5.84
C ASP A 54 22.31 -5.45 -6.56
N ILE A 55 21.42 -4.55 -6.13
CA ILE A 55 21.27 -3.21 -6.73
C ILE A 55 22.51 -2.35 -6.47
N GLU A 56 23.09 -2.44 -5.28
CA GLU A 56 24.28 -1.68 -4.88
C GLU A 56 25.56 -2.30 -5.47
N GLN A 57 25.67 -3.62 -5.43
CA GLN A 57 26.87 -4.36 -5.85
C GLN A 57 27.00 -4.46 -7.38
N TYR A 58 25.90 -4.69 -8.09
CA TYR A 58 25.94 -4.98 -9.52
C TYR A 58 25.32 -3.88 -10.39
N GLY A 59 24.37 -3.11 -9.86
CA GLY A 59 23.64 -2.11 -10.63
C GLY A 59 24.54 -1.05 -11.27
N GLU A 60 25.46 -0.45 -10.50
CA GLU A 60 26.39 0.56 -11.03
C GLU A 60 27.35 -0.03 -12.07
N ARG A 61 27.84 -1.26 -11.83
CA ARG A 61 28.68 -1.97 -12.80
C ARG A 61 27.95 -2.18 -14.13
N MET A 62 26.67 -2.56 -14.10
CA MET A 62 25.88 -2.73 -15.33
C MET A 62 25.64 -1.42 -16.08
N VAL A 63 25.59 -0.29 -15.38
CA VAL A 63 25.52 1.03 -16.03
C VAL A 63 26.83 1.37 -16.73
N LEU A 64 27.97 1.10 -16.08
CA LEU A 64 29.30 1.30 -16.67
C LEU A 64 29.54 0.39 -17.88
N GLU A 65 29.07 -0.85 -17.81
CA GLU A 65 29.14 -1.83 -18.91
C GLU A 65 28.13 -1.57 -20.04
N GLY A 66 27.28 -0.54 -19.92
CA GLY A 66 26.26 -0.21 -20.93
C GLY A 66 25.08 -1.19 -20.99
N LYS A 67 24.97 -2.13 -20.05
CA LYS A 67 23.88 -3.12 -19.97
C LYS A 67 22.61 -2.56 -19.35
N LEU A 68 22.73 -1.47 -18.58
CA LEU A 68 21.62 -0.78 -17.94
C LEU A 68 21.77 0.73 -18.11
N THR A 69 20.69 1.43 -18.38
CA THR A 69 20.70 2.90 -18.33
C THR A 69 20.63 3.40 -16.89
N ARG A 70 21.18 4.59 -16.62
CA ARG A 70 21.05 5.26 -15.32
C ARG A 70 19.60 5.34 -14.85
N ARG A 71 18.69 5.73 -15.76
CA ARG A 71 17.24 5.81 -15.48
C ARG A 71 16.62 4.47 -15.09
N GLN A 72 17.02 3.38 -15.74
CA GLN A 72 16.54 2.04 -15.38
C GLN A 72 17.03 1.63 -13.99
N LEU A 73 18.31 1.85 -13.67
CA LEU A 73 18.83 1.58 -12.33
C LEU A 73 18.10 2.38 -11.25
N ASP A 74 17.90 3.68 -11.50
CA ASP A 74 17.18 4.56 -10.58
C ASP A 74 15.74 4.10 -10.38
N ARG A 75 15.09 3.56 -11.42
CA ARG A 75 13.77 2.93 -11.29
C ARG A 75 13.78 1.75 -10.34
N VAL A 76 14.75 0.85 -10.47
CA VAL A 76 14.88 -0.33 -9.59
C VAL A 76 15.08 0.10 -8.13
N LYS A 77 15.96 1.09 -7.88
CA LYS A 77 16.18 1.69 -6.55
C LYS A 77 14.88 2.27 -5.97
N ARG A 78 14.06 2.92 -6.81
CA ARG A 78 12.77 3.47 -6.41
C ARG A 78 11.75 2.40 -6.07
N VAL A 79 11.69 1.30 -6.82
CA VAL A 79 10.82 0.14 -6.49
C VAL A 79 11.23 -0.48 -5.16
N GLN A 80 12.54 -0.68 -4.93
CA GLN A 80 13.04 -1.17 -3.64
C GLN A 80 12.62 -0.26 -2.48
N SER A 81 12.75 1.06 -2.65
CA SER A 81 12.30 2.05 -1.65
C SER A 81 10.79 2.01 -1.42
N ALA A 82 9.99 1.87 -2.49
CA ALA A 82 8.55 1.76 -2.40
C ALA A 82 8.11 0.47 -1.69
N GLN A 83 8.83 -0.63 -1.89
CA GLN A 83 8.60 -1.90 -1.21
C GLN A 83 8.87 -1.78 0.28
N SER A 84 10.06 -1.28 0.67
CA SER A 84 10.44 -1.13 2.07
C SER A 84 9.38 -0.33 2.83
N ASN A 85 8.95 0.81 2.29
CA ASN A 85 7.90 1.59 2.91
C ASN A 85 6.56 0.83 2.99
N SER A 86 6.19 0.08 1.95
CA SER A 86 4.92 -0.66 1.98
C SER A 86 4.92 -1.80 2.99
N ILE A 87 6.07 -2.48 3.18
CA ILE A 87 6.26 -3.49 4.22
C ILE A 87 6.19 -2.87 5.62
N GLU A 88 6.84 -1.73 5.86
CA GLU A 88 6.79 -1.00 7.14
C GLU A 88 5.35 -0.62 7.51
N HIS A 89 4.56 -0.17 6.53
CA HIS A 89 3.16 0.23 6.75
C HIS A 89 2.18 -0.95 6.84
N PHE A 90 2.52 -2.12 6.30
CA PHE A 90 1.64 -3.29 6.30
C PHE A 90 1.23 -3.71 7.72
N GLY A 91 2.18 -3.74 8.66
CA GLY A 91 1.91 -4.08 10.06
C GLY A 91 0.94 -3.11 10.73
N VAL A 92 1.12 -1.80 10.51
CA VAL A 92 0.23 -0.75 11.04
C VAL A 92 -1.19 -0.93 10.49
N PHE A 93 -1.33 -1.21 9.19
CA PHE A 93 -2.63 -1.43 8.57
C PHE A 93 -3.37 -2.63 9.14
N VAL A 94 -2.69 -3.77 9.28
CA VAL A 94 -3.27 -4.97 9.91
C VAL A 94 -3.67 -4.66 11.35
N GLY A 95 -2.81 -3.98 12.11
CA GLY A 95 -3.12 -3.56 13.48
C GLY A 95 -4.35 -2.66 13.57
N CYS A 96 -4.53 -1.71 12.64
CA CYS A 96 -5.71 -0.85 12.57
C CYS A 96 -6.99 -1.66 12.33
N ILE A 97 -6.97 -2.61 11.37
CA ILE A 97 -8.13 -3.48 11.10
C ILE A 97 -8.48 -4.30 12.34
N LEU A 98 -7.49 -4.96 12.95
CA LEU A 98 -7.71 -5.83 14.11
C LEU A 98 -8.24 -5.04 15.31
N LEU A 99 -7.67 -3.87 15.58
CA LEU A 99 -8.14 -3.03 16.69
C LEU A 99 -9.55 -2.49 16.44
N ALA A 100 -9.86 -2.07 15.21
CA ALA A 100 -11.20 -1.63 14.83
C ALA A 100 -12.25 -2.75 14.99
N GLN A 101 -11.90 -3.99 14.60
CA GLN A 101 -12.75 -5.15 14.82
C GLN A 101 -12.92 -5.46 16.31
N GLN A 102 -11.83 -5.42 17.09
CA GLN A 102 -11.85 -5.67 18.53
C GLN A 102 -12.65 -4.62 19.31
N ALA A 103 -12.61 -3.37 18.87
CA ALA A 103 -13.40 -2.26 19.41
C ALA A 103 -14.88 -2.32 19.02
N GLY A 104 -15.30 -3.29 18.21
CA GLY A 104 -16.69 -3.45 17.80
C GLY A 104 -17.18 -2.38 16.82
N LEU A 105 -16.27 -1.72 16.08
CA LEU A 105 -16.68 -0.71 15.11
C LEU A 105 -17.61 -1.29 14.02
N PRO A 106 -18.60 -0.52 13.53
CA PRO A 106 -19.46 -0.93 12.44
C PRO A 106 -18.68 -1.41 11.21
N VAL A 107 -19.12 -2.52 10.62
CA VAL A 107 -18.45 -3.13 9.44
C VAL A 107 -18.31 -2.14 8.28
N GLN A 108 -19.25 -1.21 8.11
CA GLN A 108 -19.22 -0.18 7.08
C GLN A 108 -18.02 0.76 7.26
N ILE A 109 -17.68 1.10 8.51
CA ILE A 109 -16.52 1.95 8.84
C ILE A 109 -15.23 1.20 8.54
N ILE A 110 -15.13 -0.07 8.96
CA ILE A 110 -13.96 -0.93 8.69
C ILE A 110 -13.76 -1.12 7.19
N ASN A 111 -14.82 -1.38 6.44
CA ASN A 111 -14.76 -1.54 4.99
C ASN A 111 -14.33 -0.26 4.29
N LYS A 112 -14.88 0.88 4.71
CA LYS A 112 -14.51 2.21 4.18
C LYS A 112 -13.02 2.49 4.40
N PHE A 113 -12.51 2.23 5.62
CA PHE A 113 -11.09 2.33 5.94
C PHE A 113 -10.24 1.42 5.04
N GLY A 114 -10.55 0.12 4.97
CA GLY A 114 -9.80 -0.85 4.20
C GLY A 114 -9.74 -0.53 2.70
N PHE A 115 -10.85 -0.03 2.14
CA PHE A 115 -10.92 0.43 0.76
C PHE A 115 -10.01 1.64 0.50
N TYR A 116 -10.18 2.72 1.27
CA TYR A 116 -9.41 3.95 1.05
C TYR A 116 -7.93 3.77 1.33
N TYR A 117 -7.58 2.99 2.34
CA TYR A 117 -6.18 2.68 2.61
C TYR A 117 -5.55 1.95 1.43
N ASN A 118 -6.20 0.91 0.89
CA ASN A 118 -5.67 0.20 -0.28
C ASN A 118 -5.54 1.11 -1.51
N LEU A 119 -6.52 1.98 -1.76
CA LEU A 119 -6.45 2.95 -2.86
C LEU A 119 -5.25 3.91 -2.69
N ALA A 120 -5.04 4.42 -1.48
CA ALA A 120 -3.89 5.26 -1.16
C ALA A 120 -2.56 4.51 -1.39
N ARG A 121 -2.46 3.23 -1.00
CA ARG A 121 -1.24 2.43 -1.20
C ARG A 121 -0.97 2.09 -2.66
N ILE A 122 -2.00 1.80 -3.45
CA ILE A 122 -1.87 1.60 -4.91
C ILE A 122 -1.36 2.90 -5.56
N GLY A 123 -1.98 4.04 -5.23
CA GLY A 123 -1.56 5.35 -5.73
C GLY A 123 -0.13 5.70 -5.32
N TYR A 124 0.25 5.43 -4.07
CA TYR A 124 1.60 5.61 -3.57
C TYR A 124 2.62 4.77 -4.34
N GLY A 125 2.39 3.46 -4.50
CA GLY A 125 3.29 2.55 -5.20
C GLY A 125 3.48 2.97 -6.66
N PHE A 126 2.41 3.34 -7.35
CA PHE A 126 2.46 3.88 -8.70
C PHE A 126 3.25 5.18 -8.77
N ALA A 127 2.94 6.15 -7.89
CA ALA A 127 3.59 7.45 -7.88
C ALA A 127 5.09 7.34 -7.58
N TYR A 128 5.46 6.52 -6.59
CA TYR A 128 6.87 6.29 -6.23
C TYR A 128 7.62 5.66 -7.40
N THR A 129 7.04 4.61 -7.99
CA THR A 129 7.68 3.87 -9.07
C THR A 129 7.82 4.74 -10.31
N PHE A 130 6.74 5.35 -10.80
CA PHE A 130 6.67 5.90 -12.15
C PHE A 130 6.93 7.41 -12.28
N LEU A 131 6.63 8.21 -11.26
CA LEU A 131 6.67 9.67 -11.37
C LEU A 131 8.04 10.24 -11.01
N GLU A 132 8.88 10.47 -12.03
CA GLU A 132 10.29 10.83 -11.83
C GLU A 132 10.55 12.30 -11.53
N THR A 133 9.66 13.20 -11.96
CA THR A 133 9.89 14.64 -11.83
C THR A 133 9.61 15.14 -10.42
N ARG A 134 10.33 16.19 -9.99
CA ARG A 134 10.17 16.79 -8.67
C ARG A 134 8.73 17.23 -8.40
N ASN A 135 8.07 17.83 -9.37
CA ASN A 135 6.70 18.32 -9.22
C ASN A 135 5.70 17.17 -9.04
N LEU A 136 5.86 16.07 -9.78
CA LEU A 136 4.99 14.90 -9.65
C LEU A 136 5.29 14.08 -8.39
N SER A 137 6.47 14.23 -7.80
CA SER A 137 6.83 13.56 -6.54
C SER A 137 5.97 13.99 -5.34
N VAL A 138 5.30 15.15 -5.42
CA VAL A 138 4.34 15.61 -4.40
C VAL A 138 3.14 14.66 -4.30
N LEU A 139 2.72 14.04 -5.41
CA LEU A 139 1.60 13.08 -5.41
C LEU A 139 1.91 11.86 -4.55
N ARG A 140 3.16 11.38 -4.57
CA ARG A 140 3.61 10.30 -3.69
C ARG A 140 3.43 10.70 -2.22
N SER A 141 3.85 11.91 -1.84
CA SER A 141 3.68 12.40 -0.47
C SER A 141 2.20 12.55 -0.08
N ALA A 142 1.35 12.99 -1.02
CA ALA A 142 -0.08 13.11 -0.78
C ALA A 142 -0.74 11.75 -0.52
N PHE A 143 -0.46 10.73 -1.35
CA PHE A 143 -0.95 9.36 -1.11
C PHE A 143 -0.40 8.75 0.18
N TRP A 144 0.86 9.05 0.52
CA TRP A 144 1.45 8.62 1.77
C TRP A 144 0.69 9.21 2.98
N TRP A 145 0.47 10.53 2.99
CA TRP A 145 -0.29 11.20 4.04
C TRP A 145 -1.73 10.73 4.11
N TRP A 146 -2.39 10.49 2.97
CA TRP A 146 -3.73 9.90 2.94
C TRP A 146 -3.77 8.58 3.73
N GLY A 147 -2.88 7.63 3.42
CA GLY A 147 -2.82 6.36 4.15
C GLY A 147 -2.61 6.54 5.66
N ASN A 148 -1.71 7.44 6.06
CA ASN A 148 -1.44 7.72 7.47
C ASN A 148 -2.64 8.34 8.19
N VAL A 149 -3.29 9.34 7.59
CA VAL A 149 -4.48 9.99 8.16
C VAL A 149 -5.63 8.99 8.28
N SER A 150 -5.79 8.08 7.32
CA SER A 150 -6.77 6.98 7.44
C SER A 150 -6.47 6.05 8.62
N CYS A 151 -5.21 5.67 8.84
CA CYS A 151 -4.81 4.86 9.99
C CYS A 151 -5.04 5.60 11.31
N ILE A 152 -4.66 6.88 11.41
CA ILE A 152 -4.88 7.68 12.62
C ILE A 152 -6.38 7.79 12.91
N GLY A 153 -7.20 8.07 11.90
CA GLY A 153 -8.65 8.20 12.05
C GLY A 153 -9.30 6.95 12.62
N ILE A 154 -9.04 5.77 12.04
CA ILE A 154 -9.64 4.53 12.52
C ILE A 154 -9.15 4.13 13.92
N LEU A 155 -7.88 4.46 14.27
CA LEU A 155 -7.36 4.23 15.62
C LEU A 155 -8.03 5.13 16.66
N LEU A 156 -8.32 6.38 16.33
CA LEU A 156 -9.05 7.30 17.21
C LEU A 156 -10.50 6.83 17.40
N GLU A 157 -11.18 6.43 16.33
CA GLU A 157 -12.55 5.87 16.40
C GLU A 157 -12.58 4.60 17.25
N ALA A 158 -11.63 3.68 17.06
CA ALA A 158 -11.52 2.48 17.89
C ALA A 158 -11.22 2.81 19.35
N GLY A 159 -10.35 3.79 19.59
CA GLY A 159 -10.02 4.28 20.93
C GLY A 159 -11.25 4.83 21.66
N TRP A 160 -12.08 5.63 20.99
CA TRP A 160 -13.34 6.12 21.59
C TRP A 160 -14.30 4.98 21.90
N ALA A 161 -14.54 4.08 20.94
CA ALA A 161 -15.46 2.95 21.15
C ALA A 161 -15.04 2.04 22.31
N LEU A 162 -13.73 1.84 22.53
CA LEU A 162 -13.22 1.07 23.67
C LEU A 162 -13.45 1.76 25.03
N ASN A 163 -13.65 3.07 25.05
CA ASN A 163 -13.87 3.85 26.27
C ASN A 163 -15.34 4.22 26.49
N GLU A 164 -16.27 3.90 25.59
CA GLU A 164 -17.71 4.22 25.75
C GLU A 164 -18.41 3.49 26.92
N GLY A 165 -17.70 2.66 27.67
CA GLY A 165 -18.20 1.96 28.87
C GLY A 165 -17.29 2.01 30.09
N VAL A 166 -16.29 2.90 30.12
CA VAL A 166 -15.41 3.19 31.27
C VAL A 166 -15.80 4.54 31.87
#